data_AF-A0AAW8WGY1-F1
#
_entry.id   AF-A0AAW8WGY1-F1
#
_cell.length_a   1.000
_cell.length_b   1.000
_cell.length_c   1.000
_cell.angle_alpha   90.00
_cell.angle_beta   90.00
_cell.angle_gamma   90.00
#
_symmetry.space_group_name_H-M   'P 1'
#
loop_
_entity.id
_entity.type
_entity.pdbx_description
1 polymer ?
#
loop_
_entity_poly.entity_id
_entity_poly.type
_entity_poly.pdbx_seq_one_letter_code
_entity_poly.pdbx_strand_id
1 'polypeptide(L)'
;MPATTEKQSVRLDHGRMSYNGAVFKHKFDGRGTLQVQKQGRYVGHFDNGRFEGPGEFIAPSGWRLQGNFDKGELSGVVKLHIGNKTYAQKITADGKLENAD
;
A
#
# COMPACT_ATOMS: atom_id res chain seq x y z
N MET A 1 24.73 0.95 14.98
CA MET A 1 23.63 1.77 15.56
C MET A 1 22.34 1.26 14.94
N PRO A 2 21.40 0.67 15.69
CA PRO A 2 20.19 0.14 15.05
C PRO A 2 19.34 1.32 14.61
N ALA A 3 19.07 1.39 13.31
CA ALA A 3 18.00 2.21 12.76
C ALA A 3 16.67 1.59 13.24
N THR A 4 16.29 1.87 14.48
CA THR A 4 15.06 1.32 15.04
C THR A 4 13.90 2.11 14.48
N THR A 5 13.23 1.57 13.48
CA THR A 5 12.05 2.20 12.93
C THR A 5 10.93 2.18 13.98
N GLU A 6 10.59 3.34 14.53
CA GLU A 6 9.58 3.47 15.58
C GLU A 6 8.19 3.55 14.96
N LYS A 7 7.24 2.81 15.55
CA LYS A 7 5.83 2.89 15.14
C LYS A 7 5.24 4.21 15.62
N GLN A 8 4.89 5.09 14.69
CA GLN A 8 4.23 6.37 14.97
C GLN A 8 2.90 6.49 14.23
N SER A 9 2.02 7.31 14.83
CA SER A 9 0.71 7.68 14.30
C SER A 9 0.82 9.07 13.69
N VAL A 10 0.94 9.17 12.36
CA VAL A 10 1.07 10.46 11.65
C VAL A 10 -0.27 10.81 11.00
N ARG A 11 -0.77 12.02 11.22
CA ARG A 11 -1.98 12.53 10.53
C ARG A 11 -1.53 13.43 9.38
N LEU A 12 -2.01 13.13 8.19
CA LEU A 12 -1.66 13.75 6.92
C LEU A 12 -2.90 14.43 6.31
N ASP A 13 -2.69 15.37 5.39
CA ASP A 13 -3.76 16.07 4.66
C ASP A 13 -4.85 16.66 5.58
N HIS A 14 -4.43 17.41 6.61
CA HIS A 14 -5.30 17.97 7.65
C HIS A 14 -6.16 16.93 8.40
N GLY A 15 -5.64 15.70 8.53
CA GLY A 15 -6.34 14.60 9.20
C GLY A 15 -7.22 13.78 8.26
N ARG A 16 -7.33 14.12 6.98
CA ARG A 16 -7.99 13.28 5.97
C ARG A 16 -7.25 11.97 5.73
N MET A 17 -5.97 11.90 6.10
CA MET A 17 -5.18 10.67 6.04
C MET A 17 -4.53 10.41 7.40
N SER A 18 -4.44 9.16 7.82
CA SER A 18 -3.79 8.75 9.06
C SER A 18 -2.89 7.55 8.77
N TYR A 19 -1.59 7.76 8.87
CA TYR A 19 -0.59 6.71 8.78
C TYR A 19 -0.30 6.16 10.18
N ASN A 20 -0.27 4.83 10.29
CA ASN A 20 0.06 4.14 11.51
C ASN A 20 1.09 3.05 11.21
N GLY A 21 2.34 3.33 11.51
CA GLY A 21 3.40 2.46 11.03
C GLY A 21 4.76 2.94 11.44
N ALA A 22 5.74 2.19 10.99
CA ALA A 22 7.13 2.47 11.22
C ALA A 22 7.53 3.77 10.46
N VAL A 23 8.20 4.69 11.16
CA VAL A 23 8.70 5.97 10.62
C VAL A 23 10.19 6.07 10.94
N PHE A 24 11.01 6.33 9.93
CA PHE A 24 12.45 6.55 10.07
C PHE A 24 12.83 7.92 9.53
N LYS A 25 13.55 8.74 10.31
CA LYS A 25 14.03 10.07 9.88
C LYS A 25 12.95 10.95 9.24
N HIS A 26 11.76 11.01 9.84
CA HIS A 26 10.59 11.75 9.32
C HIS A 26 10.04 11.22 7.98
N LYS A 27 10.34 9.98 7.61
CA LYS A 27 9.83 9.31 6.42
C LYS A 27 9.18 7.98 6.78
N PHE A 28 8.16 7.59 6.03
CA PHE A 28 7.54 6.28 6.18
C PHE A 28 8.53 5.21 5.73
N ASP A 29 8.83 4.28 6.63
CA ASP A 29 9.87 3.28 6.45
C ASP A 29 9.41 2.01 7.16
N GLY A 30 9.47 0.86 6.52
CA GLY A 30 8.91 -0.37 7.07
C GLY A 30 7.40 -0.53 6.87
N ARG A 31 6.80 -1.41 7.67
CA ARG A 31 5.38 -1.76 7.55
C ARG A 31 4.48 -0.73 8.23
N GLY A 32 3.44 -0.32 7.52
CA GLY A 32 2.48 0.66 8.01
C GLY A 32 1.10 0.51 7.41
N THR A 33 0.15 1.17 8.06
CA THR A 33 -1.24 1.26 7.64
C THR A 33 -1.59 2.70 7.37
N LEU A 34 -1.85 3.06 6.13
CA LEU A 34 -2.33 4.37 5.71
C LEU A 34 -3.85 4.35 5.56
N GLN A 35 -4.57 4.91 6.52
CA GLN A 35 -6.01 5.14 6.43
C GLN A 35 -6.27 6.44 5.68
N VAL A 36 -7.10 6.40 4.64
CA VAL A 36 -7.58 7.57 3.90
C VAL A 36 -9.07 7.72 4.14
N GLN A 37 -9.49 8.85 4.70
CA GLN A 37 -10.89 9.15 4.96
C GLN A 37 -11.68 9.12 3.65
N LYS A 38 -12.83 8.45 3.66
CA LYS A 38 -13.73 8.22 2.50
C LYS A 38 -13.18 7.38 1.35
N GLN A 39 -11.88 7.09 1.31
CA GLN A 39 -11.25 6.39 0.19
C GLN A 39 -10.88 4.94 0.50
N GLY A 40 -10.54 4.62 1.76
CA GLY A 40 -10.20 3.26 2.19
C GLY A 40 -9.00 3.25 3.13
N ARG A 41 -8.43 2.06 3.38
CA ARG A 41 -7.16 1.92 4.09
C ARG A 41 -6.20 1.10 3.27
N TYR A 42 -4.95 1.49 3.26
CA TYR A 42 -3.85 0.76 2.68
C TYR A 42 -2.99 0.16 3.80
N VAL A 43 -2.59 -1.09 3.66
CA VAL A 43 -1.71 -1.80 4.59
C VAL A 43 -0.57 -2.37 3.76
N GLY A 44 0.66 -1.92 3.99
CA GLY A 44 1.78 -2.35 3.16
C GLY A 44 3.12 -1.97 3.75
N HIS A 45 4.16 -2.13 2.95
CA HIS A 45 5.50 -1.69 3.30
C HIS A 45 5.82 -0.37 2.58
N PHE A 46 6.57 0.48 3.28
CA PHE A 46 6.97 1.79 2.84
C PHE A 46 8.49 1.86 2.89
N ASP A 47 9.11 2.36 1.83
CA ASP A 47 10.54 2.66 1.81
C ASP A 47 10.73 4.14 1.53
N ASN A 48 11.39 4.83 2.45
CA ASN A 48 11.80 6.23 2.25
C ASN A 48 10.64 7.19 1.87
N GLY A 49 9.42 6.89 2.33
CA GLY A 49 8.19 7.61 2.03
C GLY A 49 7.41 7.15 0.79
N ARG A 50 7.87 6.12 0.08
CA ARG A 50 7.19 5.52 -1.08
C ARG A 50 6.63 4.14 -0.73
N PHE A 51 5.62 3.69 -1.48
CA PHE A 51 5.12 2.32 -1.37
C PHE A 51 6.16 1.36 -1.95
N GLU A 52 6.54 0.35 -1.18
CA GLU A 52 7.51 -0.65 -1.60
C GLU A 52 7.11 -2.03 -1.10
N GLY A 53 7.33 -3.07 -1.90
CA GLY A 53 6.97 -4.44 -1.58
C GLY A 53 5.46 -4.70 -1.57
N PRO A 54 5.01 -5.78 -0.90
CA PRO A 54 3.61 -6.18 -0.91
C PRO A 54 2.74 -5.25 -0.07
N GLY A 55 1.59 -4.88 -0.63
CA GLY A 55 0.57 -4.08 0.03
C GLY A 55 -0.85 -4.53 -0.32
N GLU A 56 -1.78 -4.20 0.57
CA GLU A 56 -3.21 -4.45 0.45
C GLU A 56 -3.98 -3.13 0.65
N PHE A 57 -4.78 -2.75 -0.33
CA PHE A 57 -5.73 -1.66 -0.23
C PHE A 57 -7.13 -2.22 0.03
N ILE A 58 -7.79 -1.73 1.06
CA ILE A 58 -9.16 -2.09 1.43
C ILE A 58 -10.03 -0.87 1.21
N ALA A 59 -10.92 -0.96 0.23
CA ALA A 59 -11.84 0.10 -0.09
C ALA A 59 -13.04 0.14 0.88
N PRO A 60 -13.68 1.31 1.04
CA PRO A 60 -14.88 1.45 1.87
C PRO A 60 -16.06 0.64 1.31
N SER A 61 -16.07 0.38 0.00
CA SER A 61 -17.05 -0.49 -0.65
C SER A 61 -16.88 -1.98 -0.32
N GLY A 62 -15.80 -2.38 0.37
CA GLY A 62 -15.54 -3.75 0.80
C GLY A 62 -14.68 -4.59 -0.14
N TRP A 63 -14.28 -4.06 -1.30
CA TRP A 63 -13.28 -4.72 -2.16
C TRP A 63 -11.86 -4.54 -1.62
N ARG A 64 -11.00 -5.51 -1.89
CA ARG A 64 -9.60 -5.55 -1.45
C ARG A 64 -8.68 -5.73 -2.65
N LEU A 65 -7.67 -4.88 -2.78
CA LEU A 65 -6.67 -4.93 -3.83
C LEU A 65 -5.32 -5.25 -3.20
N GLN A 66 -4.81 -6.45 -3.41
CA GLN A 66 -3.46 -6.84 -3.04
C GLN A 66 -2.52 -6.68 -4.22
N GLY A 67 -1.29 -6.27 -3.99
CA GLY A 67 -0.30 -6.10 -5.05
C GLY A 67 1.09 -5.87 -4.50
N ASN A 68 2.09 -5.94 -5.37
CA ASN A 68 3.45 -5.52 -5.02
C ASN A 68 3.70 -4.12 -5.60
N PHE A 69 4.43 -3.30 -4.86
CA PHE A 69 4.82 -1.96 -5.23
C PHE A 69 6.34 -1.93 -5.37
N ASP A 70 6.85 -1.36 -6.45
CA ASP A 70 8.26 -1.10 -6.66
C ASP A 70 8.44 0.41 -6.83
N LYS A 71 9.17 1.06 -5.91
CA LYS A 71 9.46 2.51 -5.96
C LYS A 71 8.23 3.42 -6.09
N GLY A 72 7.08 3.00 -5.57
CA GLY A 72 5.82 3.73 -5.64
C GLY A 72 4.94 3.39 -6.85
N GLU A 73 5.40 2.54 -7.77
CA GLU A 73 4.61 2.02 -8.87
C GLU A 73 4.15 0.60 -8.57
N LEU A 74 2.91 0.26 -8.89
CA LEU A 74 2.44 -1.12 -8.78
C LEU A 74 3.21 -1.96 -9.81
N SER A 75 3.75 -3.09 -9.39
CA SER A 75 4.52 -3.98 -10.25
C SER A 75 4.29 -5.44 -9.87
N GLY A 76 4.42 -6.36 -10.83
CA GLY A 76 4.16 -7.79 -10.60
C GLY A 76 2.66 -8.12 -10.59
N VAL A 77 2.23 -9.05 -9.75
CA VAL A 77 0.84 -9.54 -9.77
C VAL A 77 -0.01 -8.81 -8.74
N VAL A 78 -1.08 -8.17 -9.20
CA VAL A 78 -2.13 -7.58 -8.37
C VAL A 78 -3.35 -8.49 -8.34
N LYS A 79 -3.99 -8.60 -7.19
CA LYS A 79 -5.19 -9.40 -6.95
C LYS A 79 -6.27 -8.53 -6.35
N LEU A 80 -7.33 -8.30 -7.11
CA LEU A 80 -8.51 -7.55 -6.71
C LEU A 80 -9.63 -8.52 -6.32
N HIS A 81 -9.94 -8.56 -5.04
CA HIS A 81 -11.06 -9.30 -4.47
C HIS A 81 -12.28 -8.38 -4.35
N ILE A 82 -13.34 -8.66 -5.10
CA ILE A 82 -14.61 -7.93 -5.07
C ILE A 82 -15.74 -8.93 -4.76
N GLY A 83 -16.23 -8.92 -3.53
CA GLY A 83 -17.27 -9.86 -3.08
C GLY A 83 -16.81 -11.31 -3.25
N ASN A 84 -17.53 -12.07 -4.09
CA ASN A 84 -17.20 -13.46 -4.41
C ASN A 84 -16.29 -13.64 -5.65
N LYS A 85 -15.85 -12.54 -6.26
CA LYS A 85 -14.99 -12.55 -7.46
C LYS A 85 -13.57 -12.15 -7.09
N THR A 86 -12.60 -12.82 -7.70
CA THR A 86 -11.18 -12.48 -7.57
C THR A 86 -10.63 -12.24 -8.97
N TYR A 87 -9.98 -11.10 -9.18
CA TYR A 87 -9.36 -10.70 -10.43
C TYR A 87 -7.86 -10.61 -10.21
N ALA A 88 -7.06 -11.39 -10.93
CA ALA A 88 -5.61 -11.28 -10.90
C ALA A 88 -5.16 -10.59 -12.19
N GLN A 89 -4.35 -9.53 -12.05
CA GLN A 89 -3.72 -8.85 -13.18
C GLN A 89 -2.22 -8.83 -12.95
N LYS A 90 -1.45 -8.95 -14.02
CA LYS A 90 0.01 -8.88 -13.97
C LYS A 90 0.46 -7.60 -14.64
N ILE A 91 1.16 -6.78 -13.89
CA ILE A 91 1.83 -5.58 -14.37
C ILE A 91 3.21 -6.00 -14.82
N THR A 92 3.44 -5.87 -16.12
CA THR A 92 4.75 -6.11 -16.73
C THR A 92 5.65 -4.89 -16.55
N ALA A 93 6.97 -5.08 -16.63
CA ALA A 93 7.95 -4.00 -16.53
C ALA A 93 7.79 -2.92 -17.64
N ASP A 94 7.03 -3.21 -18.69
CA ASP A 94 6.62 -2.27 -19.76
C ASP A 94 5.44 -1.37 -19.34
N GLY A 95 4.94 -1.49 -18.10
CA GLY A 95 3.74 -0.81 -17.63
C GLY A 95 2.43 -1.37 -18.22
N LYS A 96 2.50 -2.47 -19.00
CA LYS A 96 1.30 -3.11 -19.54
C LYS A 96 0.63 -4.00 -18.50
N LEU A 97 -0.68 -3.83 -18.41
CA LEU A 97 -1.59 -4.65 -17.62
C LEU A 97 -2.00 -5.87 -18.44
N GLU A 98 -1.51 -7.06 -18.08
CA GLU A 98 -2.03 -8.32 -18.59
C GLU A 98 -3.03 -8.92 -17.60
N ASN A 99 -4.02 -9.66 -18.11
CA ASN A 99 -4.85 -10.53 -17.26
C ASN A 99 -3.99 -11.72 -16.86
N ALA A 100 -3.93 -12.02 -15.56
CA ALA A 100 -3.33 -13.27 -15.11
C ALA A 100 -4.43 -14.34 -15.19
N ASP A 101 -4.36 -15.17 -16.24
CA ASP A 101 -5.20 -16.37 -16.42
C ASP A 101 -4.85 -17.45 -15.40
#